data_AF-A0A2D4KAR0-F1
#
_entry.id   AF-A0A2D4KAR0-F1
#
_cell.length_a   1.000
_cell.length_b   1.000
_cell.length_c   1.000
_cell.angle_alpha   90.00
_cell.angle_beta   90.00
_cell.angle_gamma   90.00
#
_symmetry.space_group_name_H-M   'P 1'
#
loop_
_entity.id
_entity.type
_entity.pdbx_description
1 polymer ?
#
loop_
_entity_poly.entity_id
_entity_poly.type
_entity_poly.pdbx_seq_one_letter_code
_entity_poly.pdbx_strand_id
1 'polypeptide(L)'
;RNLLVSFAHSVVAGLWAVVGLWQLPGAFNDLVETTSPSVHLLLCFSTGYFIHDSLDIIICRQSRASWEYLVHHAVACSALLSGVFLNRFVAAGLLSMFVEAYLTWFFVRHVEMRGQGAFLMVNLVLLDTMILMYFSRLLRSDFCPGSRRPGSDDETKYLID
;
A
#
# COMPACT_ATOMS: atom_id res chain seq x y z
N ARG A 1 -18.25 0.14 -17.26
CA ARG A 1 -18.97 -0.25 -16.02
C ARG A 1 -18.00 -0.27 -14.84
N ASN A 2 -16.83 -0.88 -14.97
CA ASN A 2 -15.82 -0.98 -13.90
C ASN A 2 -15.27 0.38 -13.47
N LEU A 3 -14.91 1.26 -14.43
CA LEU A 3 -14.36 2.60 -14.14
C LEU A 3 -15.17 3.43 -13.12
N LEU A 4 -16.51 3.36 -13.18
CA LEU A 4 -17.36 4.09 -12.23
C LEU A 4 -17.33 3.44 -10.84
N VAL A 5 -17.24 2.12 -10.78
CA VAL A 5 -17.11 1.36 -9.53
C VAL A 5 -15.72 1.60 -8.91
N SER A 6 -14.65 1.60 -9.72
CA SER A 6 -13.29 1.91 -9.28
C SER A 6 -13.17 3.34 -8.77
N PHE A 7 -13.81 4.29 -9.46
CA PHE A 7 -13.88 5.67 -9.01
C PHE A 7 -14.65 5.81 -7.70
N ALA A 8 -15.81 5.17 -7.57
CA ALA A 8 -16.57 5.17 -6.33
C ALA A 8 -15.79 4.52 -5.18
N HIS A 9 -15.09 3.42 -5.44
CA HIS A 9 -14.19 2.79 -4.47
C HIS A 9 -13.09 3.74 -4.02
N SER A 10 -12.41 4.40 -4.96
CA SER A 10 -11.34 5.35 -4.69
C SER A 10 -11.82 6.55 -3.86
N VAL A 11 -13.01 7.09 -4.14
CA VAL A 11 -13.61 8.17 -3.35
C VAL A 11 -13.94 7.70 -1.93
N VAL A 12 -14.60 6.55 -1.79
CA VAL A 12 -14.97 6.00 -0.48
C VAL A 12 -13.72 5.66 0.33
N ALA A 13 -12.75 4.97 -0.27
CA ALA A 13 -11.50 4.60 0.36
C ALA A 13 -10.65 5.82 0.73
N GLY A 14 -10.59 6.83 -0.14
CA GLY A 14 -9.87 8.07 0.13
C GLY A 14 -10.47 8.88 1.28
N LEU A 15 -11.80 9.03 1.31
CA LEU A 15 -12.49 9.71 2.42
C LEU A 15 -12.34 8.95 3.74
N TRP A 16 -12.46 7.62 3.70
CA TRP A 16 -12.22 6.78 4.87
C TRP A 16 -10.75 6.86 5.30
N ALA A 17 -9.80 6.98 4.35
CA ALA A 17 -8.40 7.14 4.68
C ALA A 17 -8.11 8.45 5.43
N VAL A 18 -8.77 9.56 5.05
CA VAL A 18 -8.68 10.83 5.79
C VAL A 18 -9.22 10.68 7.21
N VAL A 19 -10.36 10.01 7.37
CA VAL A 19 -10.93 9.72 8.69
C VAL A 19 -9.99 8.81 9.49
N GLY A 20 -9.35 7.82 8.85
CA GLY A 20 -8.36 6.94 9.45
C GLY A 20 -7.11 7.70 9.93
N LEU A 21 -6.61 8.65 9.15
CA LEU A 21 -5.49 9.52 9.54
C LEU A 21 -5.87 10.44 10.71
N TRP A 22 -7.10 10.96 10.73
CA TRP A 22 -7.60 11.73 11.87
C TRP A 22 -7.70 10.89 13.14
N GLN A 23 -8.07 9.61 13.00
CA GLN A 23 -8.16 8.66 14.11
C GLN A 23 -6.78 8.14 14.58
N LEU A 24 -5.73 8.21 13.74
CA LEU A 24 -4.34 7.91 14.11
C LEU A 24 -3.44 9.15 13.96
N PRO A 25 -3.40 10.06 14.96
CA PRO A 25 -2.39 11.14 14.97
C PRO A 25 -0.94 10.60 15.02
N GLY A 26 -0.75 9.34 15.45
CA GLY A 26 0.54 8.65 15.50
C GLY A 26 0.91 7.84 14.26
N ALA A 27 0.10 7.84 13.19
CA ALA A 27 0.36 7.03 11.98
C ALA A 27 1.74 7.30 11.36
N PHE A 28 2.29 8.50 11.51
CA PHE A 28 3.61 8.88 11.01
C PHE A 28 4.77 8.56 11.97
N ASN A 29 4.49 8.38 13.26
CA ASN A 29 5.52 8.12 14.27
C ASN A 29 5.88 6.63 14.33
N ASP A 30 4.91 5.75 14.12
CA ASP A 30 5.13 4.30 14.04
C ASP A 30 4.21 3.68 12.99
N LEU A 31 4.69 3.61 11.75
CA LEU A 31 3.93 3.02 10.64
C LEU A 31 3.75 1.50 10.79
N VAL A 32 4.55 0.84 11.64
CA VAL A 32 4.65 -0.62 11.71
C VAL A 32 3.63 -1.17 12.69
N GLU A 33 3.66 -0.68 13.92
CA GLU A 33 2.87 -1.22 15.03
C GLU A 33 1.54 -0.50 15.21
N THR A 34 1.35 0.70 14.64
CA THR A 34 0.10 1.43 14.85
C THR A 34 -1.04 0.83 14.03
N THR A 35 -2.05 0.31 14.73
CA THR A 35 -3.23 -0.32 14.12
C THR A 35 -4.50 0.31 14.67
N SER A 36 -5.55 0.38 13.86
CA SER A 36 -6.91 0.76 14.28
C SER A 36 -7.92 -0.13 13.59
N PRO A 37 -9.02 -0.53 14.29
CA PRO A 37 -10.06 -1.35 13.69
C PRO A 37 -10.71 -0.70 12.47
N SER A 38 -10.91 0.63 12.48
CA SER A 38 -11.46 1.35 11.33
C SER A 38 -10.58 1.24 10.10
N VAL A 39 -9.26 1.33 10.29
CA VAL A 39 -8.27 1.27 9.20
C VAL A 39 -8.11 -0.16 8.72
N HIS A 40 -8.19 -1.15 9.61
CA HIS A 40 -8.27 -2.56 9.22
C HIS A 40 -9.48 -2.87 8.35
N LEU A 41 -10.66 -2.36 8.71
CA LEU A 41 -11.86 -2.53 7.90
C LEU A 41 -11.73 -1.88 6.52
N LEU A 42 -11.11 -0.70 6.45
CA LEU A 42 -10.77 -0.07 5.18
C LEU A 42 -9.85 -0.95 4.33
N LEU A 43 -8.78 -1.49 4.91
CA LEU A 43 -7.87 -2.40 4.21
C LEU A 43 -8.58 -3.67 3.73
N CYS A 44 -9.44 -4.28 4.55
CA CYS A 44 -10.25 -5.43 4.16
C CYS A 44 -11.19 -5.09 3.00
N PHE A 45 -11.85 -3.92 3.06
CA PHE A 45 -12.75 -3.44 2.00
C PHE A 45 -12.00 -3.21 0.68
N SER A 46 -10.85 -2.55 0.72
CA SER A 46 -10.01 -2.32 -0.48
C SER A 46 -9.40 -3.60 -1.02
N THR A 47 -8.97 -4.52 -0.16
CA THR A 47 -8.47 -5.84 -0.61
C THR A 47 -9.54 -6.60 -1.37
N GLY A 48 -10.78 -6.65 -0.86
CA GLY A 48 -11.89 -7.29 -1.55
C GLY A 48 -12.21 -6.65 -2.90
N TYR A 49 -12.15 -5.32 -2.97
CA TYR A 49 -12.33 -4.58 -4.23
C TYR A 49 -11.24 -4.89 -5.25
N PHE A 50 -9.96 -4.83 -4.87
CA PHE A 50 -8.85 -5.11 -5.78
C PHE A 50 -8.88 -6.54 -6.33
N ILE A 51 -9.28 -7.52 -5.51
CA ILE A 51 -9.48 -8.91 -5.97
C ILE A 51 -10.61 -8.96 -7.01
N HIS A 52 -11.75 -8.33 -6.73
CA HIS A 52 -12.87 -8.27 -7.67
C HIS A 52 -12.47 -7.62 -9.01
N ASP A 53 -11.75 -6.49 -8.96
CA ASP A 53 -11.29 -5.77 -10.16
C ASP A 53 -10.28 -6.60 -10.97
N SER A 54 -9.35 -7.27 -10.29
CA SER A 54 -8.39 -8.20 -10.91
C SER A 54 -9.08 -9.38 -11.61
N LEU A 55 -10.08 -9.98 -10.97
CA LEU A 55 -10.84 -11.09 -11.54
C LEU A 55 -11.61 -10.66 -12.79
N ASP A 56 -12.22 -9.47 -12.77
CA ASP A 56 -12.95 -8.94 -13.91
C ASP A 56 -12.03 -8.71 -15.13
N ILE A 57 -10.84 -8.14 -14.92
CA ILE A 57 -9.83 -7.94 -15.99
C ILE A 57 -9.36 -9.28 -16.59
N ILE A 58 -9.15 -10.30 -15.74
CA ILE A 58 -8.71 -11.64 -16.17
C ILE A 58 -9.81 -12.32 -17.00
N ILE A 59 -11.05 -12.30 -16.50
CA ILE A 59 -12.20 -12.96 -17.13
C ILE A 59 -12.57 -12.28 -18.45
N CYS A 60 -12.48 -10.94 -18.53
CA CYS A 60 -12.74 -10.17 -19.75
C CYS A 60 -11.66 -10.29 -20.84
N ARG A 61 -10.64 -11.14 -20.66
CA ARG A 61 -9.53 -11.37 -21.62
C ARG A 61 -8.73 -10.11 -22.01
N GLN A 62 -8.85 -9.02 -21.25
CA GLN A 62 -8.06 -7.80 -21.46
C GLN A 62 -6.66 -7.86 -20.81
N SER A 63 -6.33 -8.97 -20.15
CA SER A 63 -5.05 -9.15 -19.43
C SER A 63 -3.80 -8.88 -20.27
N ARG A 64 -3.81 -9.18 -21.57
CA ARG A 64 -2.66 -8.89 -22.47
C ARG A 64 -2.50 -7.42 -22.81
N ALA A 65 -3.61 -6.66 -22.86
CA ALA A 65 -3.58 -5.23 -23.16
C ALA A 65 -3.21 -4.38 -21.93
N SER A 66 -3.38 -4.92 -20.73
CA SER A 66 -3.25 -4.20 -19.46
C SER A 66 -2.39 -4.96 -18.44
N TRP A 67 -1.36 -5.67 -18.92
CA TRP A 67 -0.49 -6.50 -18.07
C TRP A 67 0.16 -5.71 -16.93
N GLU A 68 0.65 -4.50 -17.19
CA GLU A 68 1.27 -3.63 -16.17
C GLU A 68 0.30 -3.31 -15.02
N TYR A 69 -0.95 -3.00 -15.36
CA TYR A 69 -2.01 -2.74 -14.39
C TYR A 69 -2.36 -3.99 -13.57
N LEU A 70 -2.29 -5.17 -14.19
CA LEU A 70 -2.52 -6.44 -13.52
C LEU A 70 -1.39 -6.82 -12.56
N VAL A 71 -0.14 -6.52 -12.92
CA VAL A 71 1.02 -6.69 -12.03
C VAL A 71 0.91 -5.74 -10.84
N HIS A 72 0.58 -4.47 -11.08
CA HIS A 72 0.29 -3.49 -10.03
C HIS A 72 -0.77 -4.01 -9.04
N HIS A 73 -1.94 -4.45 -9.54
CA HIS A 73 -3.00 -5.01 -8.69
C HIS A 73 -2.58 -6.27 -7.94
N ALA A 74 -1.74 -7.14 -8.52
CA ALA A 74 -1.23 -8.32 -7.83
C ALA A 74 -0.29 -7.92 -6.67
N VAL A 75 0.60 -6.94 -6.89
CA VAL A 75 1.50 -6.42 -5.85
C VAL A 75 0.71 -5.72 -4.75
N ALA A 76 -0.23 -4.84 -5.11
CA ALA A 76 -1.11 -4.15 -4.18
C ALA A 76 -1.98 -5.13 -3.36
N CYS A 77 -2.60 -6.12 -4.00
CA CYS A 77 -3.36 -7.17 -3.30
C CYS A 77 -2.49 -7.92 -2.30
N SER A 78 -1.31 -8.38 -2.71
CA SER A 78 -0.43 -9.16 -1.82
C SER A 78 0.05 -8.35 -0.62
N ALA A 79 0.38 -7.07 -0.82
CA ALA A 79 0.78 -6.18 0.26
C ALA A 79 -0.38 -5.88 1.23
N LEU A 80 -1.56 -5.52 0.73
CA LEU A 80 -2.72 -5.24 1.58
C LEU A 80 -3.18 -6.48 2.35
N LEU A 81 -3.21 -7.64 1.67
CA LEU A 81 -3.59 -8.92 2.27
C LEU A 81 -2.60 -9.32 3.37
N SER A 82 -1.30 -9.08 3.17
CA SER A 82 -0.29 -9.31 4.21
C SER A 82 -0.49 -8.39 5.42
N GLY A 83 -0.85 -7.12 5.22
CA GLY A 83 -1.17 -6.19 6.31
C GLY A 83 -2.41 -6.62 7.11
N VAL A 84 -3.42 -7.19 6.45
CA VAL A 84 -4.62 -7.74 7.09
C VAL A 84 -4.30 -9.00 7.90
N PHE A 85 -3.49 -9.93 7.36
CA PHE A 85 -3.17 -11.19 8.05
C PHE A 85 -2.17 -11.01 9.19
N LEU A 86 -1.17 -10.14 9.02
CA LEU A 86 -0.11 -9.90 10.00
C LEU A 86 -0.47 -8.79 10.99
N ASN A 87 -1.58 -8.08 10.75
CA ASN A 87 -2.07 -6.96 11.56
C ASN A 87 -0.98 -5.89 11.81
N ARG A 88 -0.04 -5.76 10.87
CA ARG A 88 1.15 -4.89 10.94
C ARG A 88 1.22 -4.06 9.67
N PHE A 89 1.80 -2.85 9.73
CA PHE A 89 1.88 -1.90 8.60
C PHE A 89 0.54 -1.37 8.07
N VAL A 90 -0.49 -1.39 8.92
CA VAL A 90 -1.84 -0.91 8.61
C VAL A 90 -1.84 0.59 8.26
N ALA A 91 -1.01 1.37 8.96
CA ALA A 91 -0.80 2.79 8.68
C ALA A 91 -0.09 3.04 7.32
N ALA A 92 0.82 2.15 6.90
CA ALA A 92 1.45 2.24 5.58
C ALA A 92 0.47 1.90 4.45
N GLY A 93 -0.40 0.90 4.67
CA GLY A 93 -1.52 0.60 3.76
C GLY A 93 -2.49 1.77 3.63
N LEU A 94 -2.86 2.38 4.76
CA LEU A 94 -3.69 3.59 4.81
C LEU A 94 -3.11 4.75 3.98
N LEU A 95 -1.82 5.05 4.16
CA LEU A 95 -1.15 6.13 3.43
C LEU A 95 -1.10 5.82 1.92
N SER A 96 -0.83 4.56 1.56
CA SER A 96 -0.79 4.15 0.15
C SER A 96 -2.16 4.34 -0.52
N MET A 97 -3.25 3.93 0.14
CA MET A 97 -4.62 4.13 -0.36
C MET A 97 -4.97 5.62 -0.48
N PHE A 98 -4.51 6.46 0.46
CA PHE A 98 -4.73 7.90 0.40
C PHE A 98 -4.03 8.54 -0.81
N VAL A 99 -2.76 8.21 -1.05
CA VAL A 99 -2.00 8.75 -2.19
C VAL A 99 -2.60 8.27 -3.52
N GLU A 100 -3.00 7.00 -3.60
CA GLU A 100 -3.62 6.43 -4.79
C GLU A 100 -4.97 7.10 -5.12
N ALA A 101 -5.79 7.37 -4.11
CA ALA A 101 -7.05 8.11 -4.28
C ALA A 101 -6.81 9.55 -4.75
N TYR A 102 -5.81 10.23 -4.19
CA TYR A 102 -5.43 11.58 -4.60
C TYR A 102 -4.96 11.64 -6.05
N LEU A 103 -4.09 10.70 -6.46
CA LEU A 103 -3.60 10.62 -7.84
C LEU A 103 -4.72 10.31 -8.84
N THR A 104 -5.65 9.43 -8.47
CA THR A 104 -6.84 9.13 -9.28
C THR A 104 -7.72 10.36 -9.46
N TRP A 105 -7.96 11.12 -8.39
CA TRP A 105 -8.71 12.38 -8.46
C TRP A 105 -8.00 13.41 -9.34
N PHE A 106 -6.69 13.59 -9.16
CA PHE A 106 -5.88 14.49 -9.95
C PHE A 106 -5.93 14.14 -11.45
N PHE A 107 -5.83 12.85 -11.77
CA PHE A 107 -5.93 12.36 -13.14
C PHE A 107 -7.29 12.66 -13.76
N VAL A 108 -8.39 12.33 -13.08
CA VAL A 108 -9.75 12.62 -13.57
C VAL A 108 -9.94 14.12 -13.81
N ARG A 109 -9.40 14.96 -12.92
CA ARG A 109 -9.55 16.41 -13.01
C ARG A 109 -8.79 17.03 -14.17
N HIS A 110 -7.68 16.43 -14.58
CA HIS A 110 -6.78 16.99 -15.58
C HIS A 110 -6.62 16.16 -16.86
N VAL A 111 -7.39 15.08 -17.03
CA VAL A 111 -7.35 14.11 -18.14
C VAL A 111 -7.29 14.74 -19.55
N GLU A 112 -7.78 15.97 -19.71
CA GLU A 112 -7.78 16.73 -20.97
C GLU A 112 -6.40 17.30 -21.37
N MET A 113 -5.43 17.32 -20.45
CA MET A 113 -4.07 17.85 -20.67
C MET A 113 -3.15 16.78 -21.27
N ARG A 114 -2.57 17.05 -22.45
CA ARG A 114 -1.62 16.15 -23.13
C ARG A 114 -0.39 15.86 -22.28
N GLY A 115 -0.04 14.56 -22.10
CA GLY A 115 1.18 14.10 -21.42
C GLY A 115 0.98 13.48 -20.02
N GLN A 116 -0.24 13.56 -19.46
CA GLN A 116 -0.49 13.14 -18.08
C GLN A 116 -0.58 11.63 -17.85
N GLY A 117 -0.88 10.85 -18.88
CA GLY A 117 -0.86 9.38 -18.77
C GLY A 117 0.52 8.85 -18.37
N ALA A 118 1.60 9.44 -18.91
CA ALA A 118 2.96 9.07 -18.54
C ALA A 118 3.30 9.50 -17.10
N PHE A 119 2.86 10.69 -16.66
CA PHE A 119 3.02 11.15 -15.28
C PHE A 119 2.28 10.23 -14.30
N LEU A 120 1.04 9.83 -14.63
CA LEU A 120 0.28 8.85 -13.85
C LEU A 120 1.02 7.52 -13.76
N MET A 121 1.49 6.99 -14.89
CA MET A 121 2.23 5.73 -14.94
C MET A 121 3.50 5.77 -14.09
N VAL A 122 4.27 6.86 -14.15
CA VAL A 122 5.46 7.02 -13.30
C VAL A 122 5.08 7.05 -11.82
N ASN A 123 4.02 7.76 -11.44
CA ASN A 123 3.57 7.80 -10.03
C ASN A 123 3.03 6.44 -9.55
N LEU A 124 2.32 5.70 -10.40
CA LEU A 124 1.87 4.33 -10.11
C LEU A 124 3.06 3.39 -9.89
N VAL A 125 4.08 3.45 -10.76
CA VAL A 125 5.31 2.67 -10.61
C VAL A 125 6.08 3.06 -9.36
N LEU A 126 6.10 4.35 -8.99
CA LEU A 126 6.72 4.81 -7.74
C LEU A 126 5.95 4.32 -6.52
N LEU A 127 4.62 4.33 -6.55
CA LEU A 127 3.79 3.74 -5.51
C LEU A 127 4.00 2.23 -5.40
N ASP A 128 4.09 1.51 -6.51
CA ASP A 128 4.42 0.09 -6.53
C ASP A 128 5.80 -0.20 -5.93
N THR A 129 6.79 0.62 -6.29
CA THR A 129 8.13 0.51 -5.75
C THR A 129 8.13 0.75 -4.24
N MET A 130 7.34 1.71 -3.77
CA MET A 130 7.16 2.00 -2.34
C MET A 130 6.50 0.82 -1.62
N ILE A 131 5.37 0.33 -2.12
CA ILE A 131 4.62 -0.80 -1.57
C ILE A 131 5.50 -2.07 -1.52
N LEU A 132 6.22 -2.35 -2.62
CA LEU A 132 7.13 -3.49 -2.71
C LEU A 132 8.34 -3.35 -1.77
N MET A 133 8.89 -2.15 -1.62
CA MET A 133 9.96 -1.88 -0.66
C MET A 133 9.49 -2.13 0.78
N TYR A 134 8.29 -1.69 1.14
CA TYR A 134 7.72 -1.97 2.47
C TYR A 134 7.40 -3.45 2.66
N PHE A 135 6.82 -4.11 1.66
CA PHE A 135 6.51 -5.54 1.69
C PHE A 135 7.77 -6.42 1.75
N SER A 136 8.81 -6.10 0.98
CA SER A 136 10.09 -6.83 1.02
C SER A 136 10.84 -6.62 2.35
N ARG A 137 10.77 -5.42 2.92
CA ARG A 137 11.23 -5.16 4.30
C ARG A 137 10.46 -5.99 5.32
N LEU A 138 9.15 -6.12 5.16
CA LEU A 138 8.28 -6.94 6.00
C LEU A 138 8.67 -8.42 5.94
N LEU A 139 8.76 -9.01 4.73
CA LEU A 139 9.22 -10.38 4.53
C LEU A 139 10.60 -10.60 5.17
N ARG A 140 11.50 -9.63 5.02
CA ARG A 140 12.84 -9.74 5.62
C ARG A 140 12.79 -9.64 7.15
N SER A 141 11.96 -8.77 7.73
CA SER A 141 11.83 -8.63 9.19
C SER A 141 11.18 -9.85 9.87
N ASP A 142 10.24 -10.52 9.20
CA ASP A 142 9.53 -11.67 9.76
C ASP A 142 10.22 -13.02 9.48
N PHE A 143 10.87 -13.17 8.32
CA PHE A 143 11.54 -14.43 7.95
C PHE A 143 13.06 -14.42 8.16
N CYS A 144 13.68 -13.25 8.37
CA CYS A 144 15.11 -13.14 8.66
C CYS A 144 15.36 -12.27 9.92
N PRO A 145 15.24 -12.83 11.14
CA PRO A 145 15.60 -12.12 12.37
C PRO A 145 17.12 -11.84 12.51
N GLY A 146 17.92 -12.16 11.49
CA GLY A 146 19.39 -12.13 11.51
C GLY A 146 20.03 -10.92 10.85
N SER A 147 19.99 -9.77 11.50
CA SER A 147 21.16 -8.88 11.60
C SER A 147 21.02 -7.94 12.79
N ARG A 148 20.75 -8.52 13.98
CA ARG A 148 21.25 -7.90 15.20
C ARG A 148 22.77 -8.01 15.09
N ARG A 149 23.49 -6.91 14.94
CA ARG A 149 24.95 -6.91 15.13
C ARG A 149 25.20 -7.52 16.52
N PRO A 150 25.90 -8.66 16.64
CA PRO A 150 26.44 -9.05 17.93
C PRO A 150 27.67 -8.18 18.18
N GLY A 151 27.71 -7.51 19.33
CA GLY A 151 28.92 -6.82 19.79
C GLY A 151 28.78 -5.31 19.89
N SER A 152 28.08 -4.85 20.93
CA SER A 152 28.39 -3.57 21.57
C SER A 152 28.25 -3.68 23.09
N ASP A 153 28.41 -4.88 23.65
CA ASP A 153 28.31 -5.12 25.11
C ASP A 153 29.58 -5.81 25.67
N ASP A 154 30.71 -5.74 24.96
CA ASP A 154 31.99 -6.35 25.41
C ASP A 154 33.17 -5.37 25.42
N GLU A 155 32.93 -4.05 25.32
CA GLU A 155 33.99 -3.04 25.52
C GLU A 155 34.14 -2.57 26.97
N THR A 156 33.24 -2.96 27.88
CA THR A 156 33.32 -2.54 29.30
C THR A 156 34.06 -3.54 30.20
N LYS A 157 34.49 -4.70 29.68
CA LYS A 157 35.10 -5.76 30.50
C LYS A 157 36.64 -5.69 30.57
N TYR A 158 37.29 -4.83 29.80
CA TYR A 158 38.76 -4.72 29.75
C TYR A 158 39.33 -3.45 30.40
N LEU A 159 38.50 -2.65 31.08
CA LEU A 159 38.92 -1.43 31.78
C LEU A 159 38.95 -1.59 33.30
N ILE A 160 38.76 -2.80 33.81
CA ILE A 160 38.84 -3.13 35.24
C ILE A 160 39.55 -4.48 35.37
N ASP A 161 40.87 -4.47 35.19
CA ASP A 161 41.84 -5.31 35.92
C ASP A 161 43.27 -4.81 35.63
#